data_AF-T0H1U6-F1
#
_entry.id   AF-T0H1U6-F1
#
_cell.length_a   1.000
_cell.length_b   1.000
_cell.length_c   1.000
_cell.angle_alpha   90.00
_cell.angle_beta   90.00
_cell.angle_gamma   90.00
#
_symmetry.space_group_name_H-M   'P 1'
#
loop_
_entity.id
_entity.type
_entity.pdbx_description
1 polymer ?
#
loop_
_entity_poly.entity_id
_entity_poly.type
_entity_poly.pdbx_seq_one_letter_code
_entity_poly.pdbx_strand_id
1 'polypeptide(L)'
;MSVLDLAIFMRVHRVSKAAVAGEISATLGHWFDCHFDAFEIEQRMRAMIEKGWLVRRSGGVRPTLDGRRHGRAHLRGLVRMMDQGTSMLDVARMMSVLGIAMQELDGEHSVDDDL
;
A
#
# COMPACT_ATOMS: atom_id res chain seq x y z
N MET A 1 12.13 -3.62 -5.30
CA MET A 1 11.16 -2.70 -4.67
C MET A 1 10.47 -3.46 -3.55
N SER A 2 10.41 -2.93 -2.32
CA SER A 2 9.66 -3.59 -1.24
C SER A 2 8.13 -3.49 -1.47
N VAL A 3 7.32 -4.23 -0.71
CA VAL A 3 5.85 -4.10 -0.76
C VAL A 3 5.42 -2.67 -0.38
N LEU A 4 6.07 -2.06 0.62
CA LEU A 4 5.81 -0.68 1.01
C LEU A 4 6.23 0.32 -0.07
N ASP A 5 7.39 0.14 -0.73
CA ASP A 5 7.79 0.97 -1.87
C ASP A 5 6.77 0.85 -3.02
N LEU A 6 6.24 -0.35 -3.25
CA LEU A 6 5.21 -0.61 -4.25
C LEU A 6 3.90 0.09 -3.88
N ALA A 7 3.48 0.06 -2.62
CA ALA A 7 2.29 0.76 -2.14
C ALA A 7 2.42 2.28 -2.32
N ILE A 8 3.57 2.85 -1.95
CA ILE A 8 3.92 4.26 -2.21
C ILE A 8 3.83 4.54 -3.72
N PHE A 9 4.46 3.71 -4.55
CA PHE A 9 4.44 3.87 -6.01
C PHE A 9 3.01 3.85 -6.57
N MET A 10 2.18 2.92 -6.12
CA MET A 10 0.79 2.78 -6.55
C MET A 10 -0.04 4.00 -6.15
N ARG A 11 0.15 4.53 -4.94
CA ARG A 11 -0.52 5.75 -4.50
C ARG A 11 -0.09 6.98 -5.32
N VAL A 12 1.19 7.09 -5.65
CA VAL A 12 1.70 8.16 -6.54
C VAL A 12 1.17 7.99 -7.97
N HIS A 13 1.01 6.75 -8.44
CA HIS A 13 0.53 6.45 -9.79
C HIS A 13 -0.97 6.72 -9.98
N ARG A 14 -1.80 6.48 -8.95
CA ARG A 14 -3.26 6.65 -9.00
C ARG A 14 -3.70 8.12 -9.09
N VAL A 15 -2.86 9.07 -8.69
CA VAL A 15 -3.26 10.46 -8.55
C VAL A 15 -2.77 11.31 -9.72
N SER A 16 -3.68 12.11 -10.28
CA SER A 16 -3.41 12.96 -11.44
C SER A 16 -2.54 14.17 -11.09
N LYS A 17 -2.52 14.58 -9.83
CA LYS A 17 -1.66 15.65 -9.28
C LYS A 17 -0.37 15.08 -8.70
N ALA A 18 0.64 15.93 -8.58
CA ALA A 18 1.88 15.54 -7.88
C ALA A 18 1.56 15.20 -6.43
N ALA A 19 2.11 14.08 -5.93
CA ALA A 19 1.81 13.58 -4.60
C ALA A 19 2.89 14.00 -3.59
N VAL A 20 2.49 14.27 -2.35
CA VAL A 20 3.38 14.62 -1.23
C VAL A 20 3.33 13.55 -0.13
N ALA A 21 4.38 13.50 0.70
CA ALA A 21 4.57 12.43 1.68
C ALA A 21 3.42 12.31 2.70
N GLY A 22 2.88 13.43 3.20
CA GLY A 22 1.75 13.43 4.15
C GLY A 22 0.49 12.80 3.57
N GLU A 23 0.12 13.14 2.33
CA GLU A 23 -1.04 12.54 1.66
C GLU A 23 -0.85 11.03 1.40
N ILE A 24 0.38 10.63 1.09
CA ILE A 24 0.72 9.23 0.87
C ILE A 24 0.63 8.48 2.20
N SER A 25 1.25 8.99 3.27
CA SER A 25 1.16 8.44 4.64
C SER A 25 -0.29 8.23 5.06
N ALA A 26 -1.15 9.26 4.94
CA ALA A 26 -2.57 9.14 5.29
C ALA A 26 -3.30 8.07 4.46
N THR A 27 -2.99 7.97 3.17
CA THR A 27 -3.62 6.95 2.32
C THR A 27 -3.13 5.54 2.64
N LEU A 28 -1.83 5.37 2.89
CA LEU A 28 -1.28 4.07 3.27
C LEU A 28 -1.79 3.65 4.65
N GLY A 29 -1.96 4.60 5.57
CA GLY A 29 -2.51 4.28 6.87
C GLY A 29 -3.94 3.75 6.79
N HIS A 30 -4.76 4.30 5.90
CA HIS A 30 -6.05 3.70 5.59
C HIS A 30 -5.93 2.32 4.90
N TRP A 31 -4.93 2.09 4.05
CA TRP A 31 -4.81 0.82 3.32
C TRP A 31 -4.36 -0.34 4.21
N PHE A 32 -3.50 -0.08 5.20
CA PHE A 32 -2.92 -1.09 6.07
C PHE A 32 -3.46 -1.05 7.50
N ASP A 33 -4.42 -0.15 7.77
CA ASP A 33 -4.99 0.09 9.09
C ASP A 33 -3.94 0.32 10.17
N CYS A 34 -2.92 1.12 9.85
CA CYS A 34 -1.81 1.42 10.74
C CYS A 34 -1.20 2.80 10.49
N HIS A 35 -0.49 3.35 11.48
CA HIS A 35 0.15 4.66 11.31
C HIS A 35 1.47 4.54 10.52
N PHE A 36 1.64 5.40 9.50
CA PHE A 36 2.91 5.60 8.80
C PHE A 36 3.44 7.01 9.03
N ASP A 37 4.69 7.14 9.48
CA ASP A 37 5.34 8.44 9.59
C ASP A 37 5.63 9.05 8.21
N ALA A 38 5.14 10.27 7.98
CA ALA A 38 5.36 11.00 6.73
C ALA A 38 6.86 11.25 6.46
N PHE A 39 7.70 11.37 7.49
CA PHE A 39 9.14 11.53 7.31
C PHE A 39 9.80 10.25 6.78
N GLU A 40 9.37 9.07 7.24
CA GLU A 40 9.82 7.79 6.67
C GLU A 40 9.39 7.66 5.20
N ILE A 41 8.14 8.00 4.90
CA ILE A 41 7.63 8.01 3.52
C ILE A 41 8.45 8.93 2.63
N GLU A 42 8.82 10.12 3.12
CA GLU A 42 9.67 11.04 2.35
C GLU A 42 11.07 10.44 2.09
N GLN A 43 11.70 9.81 3.08
CA GLN A 43 12.98 9.13 2.89
C GLN A 43 12.90 8.04 1.82
N ARG A 44 11.85 7.21 1.86
CA ARG A 44 11.62 6.18 0.84
C ARG A 44 11.40 6.80 -0.54
N MET A 45 10.62 7.87 -0.64
CA MET A 45 10.42 8.61 -1.89
C MET A 45 11.73 9.16 -2.45
N ARG A 46 12.63 9.70 -1.60
CA ARG A 46 13.97 10.13 -2.02
C ARG A 46 14.76 8.98 -2.64
N ALA A 47 14.82 7.84 -1.97
CA ALA A 47 15.49 6.65 -2.52
C ALA A 47 14.86 6.17 -3.85
N MET A 48 13.55 6.30 -4.02
CA MET A 48 12.86 5.96 -5.28
C MET A 48 13.13 6.97 -6.40
N ILE A 49 13.37 8.24 -6.07
CA ILE A 49 13.81 9.26 -7.02
C ILE A 49 15.25 8.95 -7.48
N GLU A 50 16.15 8.62 -6.56
CA GLU A 50 17.54 8.24 -6.87
C GLU A 50 17.61 7.01 -7.77
N LYS A 51 16.69 6.04 -7.58
CA LYS A 51 16.54 4.86 -8.45
C LYS A 51 15.86 5.14 -9.79
N GLY A 52 15.43 6.38 -10.05
CA GLY A 52 14.76 6.78 -11.30
C GLY A 52 13.30 6.32 -11.42
N TRP A 53 12.70 5.79 -10.36
CA TRP A 53 11.30 5.31 -10.39
C TRP A 53 10.29 6.44 -10.22
N LEU A 54 10.68 7.49 -9.49
CA LEU A 54 9.91 8.71 -9.30
C LEU A 54 10.69 9.92 -9.82
N VAL A 55 9.99 11.00 -10.16
CA VAL A 55 10.59 12.28 -10.53
C VAL A 55 9.92 13.42 -9.77
N ARG A 56 10.72 14.38 -9.29
CA ARG A 56 10.20 15.60 -8.67
C ARG A 56 9.54 16.49 -9.72
N ARG A 57 8.38 17.05 -9.38
CA ARG A 57 7.64 18.06 -10.15
C ARG A 57 7.14 19.14 -9.20
N SER A 58 6.63 20.24 -9.74
CA SER A 58 5.98 21.27 -8.90
C SER A 58 4.88 20.62 -8.05
N GLY A 59 4.96 20.83 -6.74
CA GLY A 59 3.97 20.30 -5.79
C GLY A 59 4.12 18.83 -5.39
N GLY A 60 5.20 18.11 -5.76
CA GLY A 60 5.43 16.74 -5.26
C GLY A 60 6.19 15.81 -6.20
N VAL A 61 5.80 14.54 -6.24
CA VAL A 61 6.40 13.52 -7.11
C VAL A 61 5.43 12.95 -8.13
N ARG A 62 5.97 12.43 -9.24
CA ARG A 62 5.23 11.69 -10.27
C ARG A 62 5.95 10.41 -10.65
N PRO A 63 5.24 9.38 -11.15
CA PRO A 63 5.86 8.13 -11.57
C PRO A 63 6.56 8.29 -12.94
N THR A 64 7.76 7.71 -13.08
CA THR A 64 8.45 7.63 -14.37
C THR A 64 7.96 6.43 -15.19
N LEU A 65 8.35 6.35 -16.47
CA LEU A 65 8.08 5.16 -17.29
C LEU A 65 8.81 3.93 -16.74
N ASP A 66 10.05 4.11 -16.28
CA ASP A 66 10.85 3.03 -15.71
C ASP A 66 10.24 2.51 -14.39
N GLY A 67 9.84 3.42 -13.51
CA GLY A 67 9.10 3.07 -12.30
C GLY A 67 7.83 2.26 -12.59
N ARG A 68 7.08 2.61 -13.65
CA ARG A 68 5.89 1.83 -14.07
C ARG A 68 6.25 0.42 -14.55
N ARG A 69 7.36 0.27 -15.28
CA ARG A 69 7.85 -1.05 -15.71
C ARG A 69 8.26 -1.90 -14.50
N HIS A 70 9.02 -1.30 -13.58
CA HIS A 70 9.50 -1.97 -12.38
C HIS A 70 8.36 -2.38 -11.44
N GLY A 71 7.40 -1.48 -11.20
CA GLY A 71 6.21 -1.76 -10.40
C GLY A 71 5.33 -2.85 -11.00
N ARG A 72 5.16 -2.87 -12.34
CA ARG A 72 4.42 -3.93 -13.04
C ARG A 72 5.08 -5.30 -12.87
N ALA A 73 6.41 -5.37 -12.94
CA ALA A 73 7.15 -6.61 -12.73
C ALA A 73 6.93 -7.15 -11.31
N HIS A 74 6.96 -6.28 -10.29
CA HIS A 74 6.70 -6.65 -8.90
C HIS A 74 5.26 -7.14 -8.69
N LEU A 75 4.26 -6.43 -9.23
CA LEU A 75 2.86 -6.85 -9.16
C LEU A 75 2.64 -8.23 -9.80
N ARG A 76 3.25 -8.49 -10.96
CA ARG A 76 3.19 -9.80 -11.61
C ARG A 76 3.85 -10.88 -10.76
N GLY A 77 4.97 -10.57 -10.11
CA GLY A 77 5.63 -11.47 -9.17
C GLY A 77 4.71 -11.84 -7.99
N LEU A 78 4.08 -10.85 -7.37
CA LEU A 78 3.14 -11.06 -6.27
C LEU A 78 1.93 -11.91 -6.69
N VAL A 79 1.33 -11.61 -7.85
CA VAL A 79 0.20 -12.41 -8.37
C VAL A 79 0.61 -13.86 -8.60
N ARG A 80 1.77 -14.11 -9.23
CA ARG A 80 2.26 -15.47 -9.46
C ARG A 80 2.58 -16.21 -8.16
N MET A 81 3.16 -15.51 -7.18
CA MET A 81 3.45 -16.09 -5.87
C MET A 81 2.17 -16.51 -5.15
N MET A 82 1.15 -15.66 -5.18
CA MET A 82 -0.16 -15.97 -4.60
C MET A 82 -0.83 -17.15 -5.31
N ASP A 83 -0.80 -17.16 -6.65
CA ASP A 83 -1.38 -18.21 -7.49
C ASP A 83 -0.70 -19.58 -7.32
N GLN A 84 0.59 -19.60 -6.95
CA GLN A 84 1.31 -20.83 -6.63
C GLN A 84 0.92 -21.42 -5.27
N GLY A 85 0.57 -20.58 -4.29
CA GLY A 85 0.16 -21.03 -2.96
C GLY A 85 -1.27 -21.55 -2.95
N THR A 86 -2.16 -20.89 -3.69
CA THR A 86 -3.55 -21.30 -3.90
C THR A 86 -4.16 -20.53 -5.08
N SER A 87 -5.37 -20.87 -5.52
CA SER A 87 -6.03 -20.13 -6.58
C SER A 87 -6.26 -18.66 -6.18
N MET A 88 -6.14 -17.73 -7.12
CA MET A 88 -6.46 -16.31 -6.87
C MET A 88 -7.89 -16.08 -6.34
N LEU A 89 -8.82 -16.98 -6.66
CA LEU A 89 -10.18 -16.96 -6.11
C LEU A 89 -10.18 -17.26 -4.60
N ASP A 90 -9.37 -18.22 -4.16
CA ASP A 90 -9.23 -18.54 -2.75
C ASP A 90 -8.49 -17.45 -1.99
N VAL A 91 -7.53 -16.77 -2.62
CA VAL A 91 -6.93 -15.54 -2.05
C VAL A 91 -7.98 -14.47 -1.79
N ALA A 92 -8.87 -14.21 -2.75
CA ALA A 92 -9.96 -13.25 -2.57
C ALA A 92 -10.94 -13.65 -1.45
N ARG A 93 -11.26 -14.95 -1.35
CA ARG A 93 -12.07 -15.50 -0.26
C ARG A 93 -11.38 -15.34 1.09
N MET A 94 -10.09 -15.66 1.18
CA MET A 94 -9.30 -15.48 2.40
C MET A 94 -9.29 -14.02 2.86
N MET A 95 -9.08 -13.07 1.95
CA MET A 95 -9.13 -11.65 2.30
C MET A 95 -10.51 -11.23 2.84
N SER A 96 -11.59 -11.82 2.32
CA SER A 96 -12.95 -11.56 2.81
C SER A 96 -13.17 -12.15 4.21
N VAL A 97 -12.71 -13.39 4.45
CA VAL A 97 -12.77 -14.04 5.78
C VAL A 97 -11.95 -13.26 6.80
N LEU A 98 -10.74 -12.82 6.44
CA LEU A 98 -9.90 -12.00 7.31
C LEU A 98 -10.57 -10.67 7.65
N GLY A 99 -11.21 -10.02 6.67
CA GLY A 99 -11.96 -8.78 6.91
C GLY A 99 -13.13 -8.97 7.88
N ILE A 100 -13.90 -10.05 7.73
CA ILE A 100 -14.98 -10.39 8.68
C ILE A 100 -14.40 -10.68 10.06
N ALA A 101 -13.34 -11.49 10.14
CA ALA A 101 -12.72 -11.85 11.42
C ALA A 101 -12.20 -10.63 12.16
N MET A 102 -11.60 -9.65 11.47
CA MET A 102 -11.20 -8.39 12.10
C MET A 102 -12.40 -7.64 12.68
N GLN A 103 -13.50 -7.51 11.92
CA GLN A 103 -14.70 -6.82 12.39
C GLN A 103 -15.37 -7.51 13.59
N GLU A 104 -15.44 -8.84 13.59
CA GLU A 104 -16.05 -9.62 14.67
C GLU A 104 -15.16 -9.64 15.93
N LEU A 105 -13.84 -9.62 15.77
CA LEU A 105 -12.88 -9.60 16.90
C LEU A 105 -12.67 -8.19 17.47
N ASP A 106 -12.80 -7.15 16.64
CA ASP A 106 -12.78 -5.75 17.08
C ASP A 106 -14.14 -5.30 17.65
N GLY A 107 -15.19 -6.12 17.48
CA GLY A 107 -16.50 -5.94 18.09
C GLY A 107 -16.42 -6.12 19.61
N GLU A 108 -16.65 -5.03 20.33
CA GLU A 108 -16.72 -4.96 21.79
C GLU A 108 -17.53 -6.13 22.36
N HIS A 109 -16.85 -7.05 23.06
CA HIS A 109 -17.45 -7.60 24.26
C HIS A 109 -17.49 -6.46 25.28
N SER A 110 -18.52 -5.62 25.21
CA SER A 110 -19.04 -5.04 26.45
C SER A 110 -19.50 -6.24 27.26
N VAL A 111 -18.59 -6.74 28.11
CA VAL A 111 -18.99 -7.53 29.25
C VAL A 111 -19.98 -6.63 29.96
N ASP A 112 -21.27 -6.93 29.81
CA ASP A 112 -22.29 -6.52 30.76
C ASP A 112 -21.91 -7.21 32.10
N ASP A 113 -20.86 -6.68 32.73
CA ASP A 113 -20.72 -6.65 34.17
C ASP A 113 -21.82 -5.68 34.61
N ASP A 114 -23.03 -6.22 34.85
CA ASP A 114 -23.95 -5.80 35.91
C ASP A 114 -25.35 -6.43 35.68
N LEU A 115 -25.61 -7.55 36.37
CA LEU A 115 -26.71 -7.77 37.37
C LEU A 115 -27.04 -9.26 37.57
#